data_AF-A0A177IUH6-F1
#
_entry.id   AF-A0A177IUH6-F1
#
_cell.length_a   1.000
_cell.length_b   1.000
_cell.length_c   1.000
_cell.angle_alpha   90.00
_cell.angle_beta   90.00
_cell.angle_gamma   90.00
#
_symmetry.space_group_name_H-M   'P 1'
#
loop_
_entity.id
_entity.type
_entity.pdbx_description
1 polymer ?
#
loop_
_entity_poly.entity_id
_entity_poly.type
_entity_poly.pdbx_seq_one_letter_code
_entity_poly.pdbx_strand_id
1 'polypeptide(L)'
;MHGLDHLADGGSFTLITGILTQHPVEKSVVASTFNGGLETFTYAASTEIPRGIRIKTVSPNVVEESLDTYGAFFPCFEPVRAQSVANSLSAPPMA
;
A
#
# COMPACT_ATOMS: atom_id res chain seq x y z
N MET A 1 9.48 0.71 -15.98
CA MET A 1 8.07 1.11 -15.76
C MET A 1 7.16 0.65 -16.92
N HIS A 2 7.16 -0.64 -17.27
CA HIS A 2 6.37 -1.14 -18.43
C HIS A 2 4.85 -1.03 -18.25
N GLY A 3 4.38 -0.93 -17.00
CA GLY A 3 2.95 -0.74 -16.72
C GLY A 3 2.37 0.54 -17.33
N LEU A 4 3.19 1.58 -17.55
CA LEU A 4 2.71 2.89 -18.02
C LEU A 4 1.93 2.78 -19.33
N ASP A 5 2.40 1.96 -20.26
CA ASP A 5 1.80 1.80 -21.60
C ASP A 5 0.40 1.17 -21.55
N HIS A 6 -0.01 0.64 -20.39
CA HIS A 6 -1.32 0.05 -20.16
C HIS A 6 -2.32 0.99 -19.46
N LEU A 7 -1.89 2.21 -19.10
CA LEU A 7 -2.76 3.23 -18.50
C LEU A 7 -3.17 4.29 -19.52
N ALA A 8 -4.43 4.69 -19.42
CA ALA A 8 -4.92 5.93 -20.02
C ALA A 8 -4.21 7.15 -19.38
N ASP A 9 -4.13 8.24 -20.13
CA ASP A 9 -3.64 9.53 -19.63
C ASP A 9 -4.46 9.95 -18.41
N GLY A 10 -3.79 10.50 -17.38
CA GLY A 10 -4.41 10.82 -16.10
C GLY A 10 -4.74 9.61 -15.20
N GLY A 11 -4.45 8.38 -15.65
CA GLY A 11 -4.67 7.15 -14.88
C GLY A 11 -3.86 7.07 -13.59
N SER A 12 -4.05 6.02 -12.79
CA SER A 12 -3.28 5.83 -11.56
C SER A 12 -2.96 4.39 -11.21
N PHE A 13 -1.76 4.19 -10.65
CA PHE A 13 -1.40 2.98 -9.92
C PHE A 13 -1.64 3.18 -8.41
N THR A 14 -2.21 2.17 -7.77
CA THR A 14 -2.24 2.08 -6.31
C THR A 14 -1.65 0.75 -5.90
N LEU A 15 -0.58 0.79 -5.11
CA LEU A 15 0.11 -0.38 -4.58
C LEU A 15 -0.23 -0.57 -3.11
N ILE A 16 -0.20 -1.81 -2.62
CA ILE A 16 -0.42 -2.12 -1.20
C ILE A 16 0.92 -2.46 -0.56
N THR A 17 1.21 -1.82 0.57
CA THR A 17 2.33 -2.16 1.45
C THR A 17 1.79 -2.66 2.78
N GLY A 18 2.16 -2.07 3.90
CA GLY A 18 1.63 -2.42 5.21
C GLY A 18 2.47 -1.90 6.36
N ILE A 19 1.82 -1.76 7.52
CA ILE A 19 2.34 -1.15 8.75
C ILE A 19 3.71 -1.67 9.20
N LEU A 20 4.09 -2.87 8.77
CA LEU A 20 5.34 -3.54 9.10
C LEU A 20 6.60 -2.80 8.61
N THR A 21 6.47 -1.86 7.67
CA THR A 21 7.59 -0.97 7.33
C THR A 21 7.95 -0.06 8.51
N GLN A 22 6.93 0.51 9.16
CA GLN A 22 7.09 1.49 10.25
C GLN A 22 7.11 0.84 11.63
N HIS A 23 6.36 -0.25 11.80
CA HIS A 23 6.17 -0.99 13.05
C HIS A 23 6.38 -2.49 12.81
N PRO A 24 7.63 -2.93 12.64
CA PRO A 24 7.94 -4.35 12.42
C PRO A 24 7.59 -5.19 13.66
N VAL A 25 7.21 -6.44 13.41
CA VAL A 25 6.93 -7.46 14.44
C VAL A 25 7.83 -8.69 14.23
N GLU A 26 7.80 -9.66 15.14
CA GLU A 26 8.57 -10.91 14.94
C GLU A 26 8.20 -11.59 13.61
N LYS A 27 9.20 -12.10 12.89
CA LYS A 27 9.04 -12.78 11.58
C LYS A 27 8.56 -11.90 10.42
N SER A 28 8.55 -10.57 10.58
CA SER A 28 8.14 -9.62 9.53
C SER A 28 9.23 -9.26 8.50
N VAL A 29 10.49 -9.69 8.67
CA VAL A 29 11.64 -9.16 7.89
C VAL A 29 11.44 -9.13 6.38
N VAL A 30 10.89 -10.21 5.80
CA VAL A 30 10.63 -10.28 4.35
C VAL A 30 9.53 -9.30 3.96
N ALA A 31 8.42 -9.28 4.69
CA ALA A 31 7.31 -8.37 4.44
C ALA A 31 7.72 -6.90 4.58
N SER A 32 8.43 -6.53 5.65
CA SER A 32 8.95 -5.17 5.87
C SER A 32 9.90 -4.74 4.75
N THR A 33 10.77 -5.64 4.28
CA THR A 33 11.71 -5.35 3.19
C THR A 33 10.98 -5.02 1.89
N PHE A 34 10.01 -5.85 1.49
CA PHE A 34 9.24 -5.59 0.27
C PHE A 34 8.36 -4.35 0.40
N ASN A 35 7.71 -4.15 1.55
CA ASN A 35 6.88 -2.98 1.80
C ASN A 35 7.71 -1.69 1.71
N GLY A 36 8.86 -1.61 2.40
CA GLY A 36 9.74 -0.44 2.33
C GLY A 36 10.34 -0.21 0.93
N GLY A 37 10.64 -1.28 0.20
CA GLY A 37 11.06 -1.20 -1.19
C GLY A 37 9.99 -0.59 -2.10
N LEU A 38 8.72 -1.00 -1.93
CA LEU A 38 7.59 -0.46 -2.68
C LEU A 38 7.26 1.00 -2.31
N GLU A 39 7.38 1.37 -1.03
CA GLU A 39 7.24 2.76 -0.57
C GLU A 39 8.30 3.66 -1.24
N THR A 40 9.56 3.24 -1.21
CA THR A 40 10.68 3.98 -1.84
C THR A 40 10.54 4.03 -3.36
N PHE A 41 10.16 2.92 -3.99
CA PHE A 41 9.90 2.87 -5.44
C PHE A 41 8.80 3.86 -5.82
N THR A 42 7.70 3.87 -5.08
CA THR A 42 6.57 4.78 -5.34
C THR A 42 6.99 6.24 -5.21
N TYR A 43 7.74 6.57 -4.16
CA TYR A 43 8.27 7.91 -3.96
C TYR A 43 9.16 8.33 -5.13
N ALA A 44 10.16 7.51 -5.51
CA ALA A 44 11.07 7.82 -6.61
C ALA A 44 10.33 7.90 -7.96
N ALA A 45 9.50 6.91 -8.28
CA ALA A 45 8.77 6.84 -9.56
C ALA A 45 7.82 8.05 -9.75
N SER A 46 7.21 8.55 -8.66
CA SER A 46 6.30 9.69 -8.73
C SER A 46 6.93 10.96 -9.33
N THR A 47 8.26 11.07 -9.33
CA THR A 47 8.98 12.26 -9.82
C THR A 47 9.09 12.33 -11.35
N GLU A 48 8.92 11.21 -12.06
CA GLU A 48 9.22 11.11 -13.49
C GLU A 48 8.10 10.44 -14.32
N ILE A 49 6.95 10.14 -13.71
CA ILE A 49 5.81 9.54 -14.41
C ILE A 49 5.15 10.54 -15.39
N PRO A 50 5.04 10.19 -16.68
CA PRO A 50 4.50 11.08 -17.71
C PRO A 50 2.96 11.02 -17.81
N ARG A 51 2.39 11.81 -18.73
CA ARG A 51 0.96 11.76 -19.14
C ARG A 51 -0.04 12.00 -17.99
N GLY A 52 0.39 12.74 -16.96
CA GLY A 52 -0.42 13.02 -15.78
C GLY A 52 -0.79 11.79 -14.95
N ILE A 53 -0.12 10.65 -15.18
CA ILE A 53 -0.37 9.42 -14.42
C ILE A 53 0.10 9.62 -12.98
N ARG A 54 -0.62 9.05 -12.02
CA ARG A 54 -0.29 9.12 -10.60
C ARG A 54 0.08 7.74 -10.06
N ILE A 55 0.91 7.70 -9.03
CA ILE A 55 1.21 6.49 -8.28
C ILE A 55 1.11 6.78 -6.79
N LYS A 56 0.56 5.84 -6.03
CA LYS A 56 0.57 5.89 -4.57
C LYS A 56 0.70 4.51 -3.96
N THR A 57 1.10 4.46 -2.70
CA THR A 57 1.00 3.28 -1.84
C THR A 57 -0.08 3.48 -0.79
N VAL A 58 -0.69 2.38 -0.35
CA VAL A 58 -1.55 2.32 0.82
C VAL A 58 -0.91 1.35 1.81
N SER A 59 -0.61 1.84 3.02
CA SER A 59 -0.01 1.05 4.10
C SER A 59 -1.04 0.81 5.20
N PRO A 60 -1.81 -0.28 5.15
CA PRO A 60 -2.81 -0.60 6.17
C PRO A 60 -2.16 -1.20 7.42
N ASN A 61 -2.86 -1.08 8.56
CA ASN A 61 -2.64 -1.95 9.71
C ASN A 61 -3.21 -3.36 9.45
N VAL A 62 -2.98 -4.31 10.37
CA VAL A 62 -3.64 -5.61 10.36
C VAL A 62 -5.17 -5.42 10.23
N VAL A 63 -5.78 -6.16 9.32
CA VAL A 63 -7.22 -6.04 9.09
C VAL A 63 -8.00 -6.89 10.08
N GLU A 64 -9.13 -6.36 10.57
CA GLU A 64 -9.99 -7.06 11.52
C GLU A 64 -10.42 -8.44 11.03
N GLU A 65 -10.71 -8.54 9.72
CA GLU A 65 -11.15 -9.74 9.04
C GLU A 65 -10.08 -10.84 8.97
N SER A 66 -8.85 -10.60 9.43
CA SER A 66 -7.77 -11.58 9.45
C SER A 66 -7.11 -11.76 10.82
N LEU A 67 -7.75 -11.27 11.88
CA LEU A 67 -7.23 -11.40 13.25
C LEU A 67 -7.20 -12.84 13.76
N ASP A 68 -8.10 -13.70 13.27
CA ASP A 68 -8.08 -15.14 13.58
C ASP A 68 -6.78 -15.83 13.16
N THR A 69 -6.19 -15.35 12.07
CA THR A 69 -4.98 -15.91 11.46
C THR A 69 -3.73 -15.16 11.90
N TYR A 70 -3.78 -13.82 11.93
CA TYR A 70 -2.58 -12.99 12.12
C TYR A 70 -2.54 -12.25 13.46
N GLY A 71 -3.64 -12.21 14.24
CA GLY A 71 -3.75 -11.36 15.44
C GLY A 71 -2.63 -11.59 16.46
N ALA A 72 -2.14 -12.83 16.60
CA ALA A 72 -1.04 -13.17 17.50
C ALA A 72 0.30 -12.48 17.15
N PHE A 73 0.51 -12.10 15.88
CA PHE A 73 1.71 -11.37 15.45
C PHE A 73 1.63 -9.86 15.72
N PHE A 74 0.44 -9.32 16.00
CA PHE A 74 0.18 -7.89 16.15
C PHE A 74 -0.38 -7.54 17.54
N PRO A 75 0.30 -7.91 18.64
CA PRO A 75 -0.18 -7.57 19.97
C PRO A 75 -0.23 -6.04 20.14
N CYS A 76 -1.32 -5.54 20.72
CA CYS A 76 -1.55 -4.12 21.00
C CYS A 76 -1.68 -3.20 19.76
N PHE A 77 -1.79 -3.75 18.55
CA PHE A 77 -2.16 -2.96 17.37
C PHE A 77 -3.68 -2.76 17.35
N GLU A 78 -4.12 -1.55 17.01
CA GLU A 78 -5.53 -1.28 16.73
C GLU A 78 -5.86 -1.71 15.28
N PRO A 79 -6.62 -2.79 15.07
CA PRO A 79 -6.89 -3.30 13.74
C PRO A 79 -7.76 -2.34 12.93
N VAL A 80 -7.72 -2.46 11.61
CA VAL A 80 -8.56 -1.65 10.71
C VAL A 80 -9.54 -2.53 9.94
N ARG A 81 -10.75 -2.05 9.67
CA ARG A 81 -11.68 -2.73 8.74
C ARG A 81 -11.09 -2.82 7.34
N ALA A 82 -11.17 -3.99 6.70
CA ALA A 82 -10.81 -4.15 5.30
C ALA A 82 -11.57 -3.17 4.37
N GLN A 83 -12.82 -2.82 4.71
CA GLN A 83 -13.58 -1.81 3.97
C GLN A 83 -12.90 -0.43 3.98
N SER A 84 -12.34 -0.01 5.12
CA SER A 84 -11.61 1.27 5.22
C SER A 84 -10.35 1.25 4.35
N VAL A 85 -9.66 0.10 4.29
CA VAL A 85 -8.54 -0.10 3.38
C VAL A 85 -9.00 -0.03 1.93
N ALA A 86 -10.09 -0.71 1.56
CA ALA A 86 -10.65 -0.66 0.20
C ALA A 86 -11.03 0.76 -0.24
N ASN A 87 -11.62 1.55 0.66
CA ASN A 87 -11.95 2.95 0.39
C ASN A 87 -10.69 3.76 0.06
N SER A 88 -9.58 3.50 0.75
CA SER A 88 -8.30 4.18 0.48
C SER A 88 -7.66 3.77 -0.85
N LEU A 89 -8.00 2.61 -1.42
CA LEU A 89 -7.52 2.20 -2.75
C LEU A 89 -8.19 2.98 -3.87
N SER A 90 -9.40 3.49 -3.63
CA SER A 90 -10.15 4.25 -4.62
C SER A 90 -9.43 5.56 -4.96
N ALA A 91 -9.46 5.95 -6.23
CA ALA A 91 -9.07 7.29 -6.63
C ALA A 91 -10.20 8.27 -6.26
N PRO A 92 -9.91 9.51 -5.83
CA PRO A 92 -10.95 10.53 -5.81
C PRO A 92 -11.52 10.68 -7.24
N PRO A 93 -12.82 10.91 -7.40
CA PRO A 93 -13.40 11.16 -8.71
C PRO A 93 -12.67 12.36 -9.34
N MET A 94 -12.27 12.22 -10.61
CA MET A 94 -11.75 13.35 -11.38
C MET A 94 -12.85 14.41 -11.50
N ALA A 95 -12.53 15.64 -11.09
CA ALA A 95 -13.37 16.81 -11.33
C ALA A 95 -13.36 17.19 -12.82
#